data_AF-A0A1V5RDY2-F1
#
_entry.id   AF-A0A1V5RDY2-F1
#
_cell.length_a   1.000
_cell.length_b   1.000
_cell.length_c   1.000
_cell.angle_alpha   90.00
_cell.angle_beta   90.00
_cell.angle_gamma   90.00
#
_symmetry.space_group_name_H-M   'P 1'
#
loop_
_entity.id
_entity.type
_entity.pdbx_description
1 polymer ?
#
loop_
_entity_poly.entity_id
_entity_poly.type
_entity_poly.pdbx_seq_one_letter_code
_entity_poly.pdbx_strand_id
1 'polypeptide(L)' 'MRAPLPQAALVPVGGVDLDNTADFIRAGAAAVGVGSELINQKTLAAADWPGLTERARRFVAAVAAGRE' A
#
# COMPACT_ATOMS: atom_id res chain seq x y z
N MET A 1 1.55 12.80 -8.70
CA MET A 1 1.58 11.73 -9.72
C MET A 1 0.56 11.94 -10.84
N ARG A 2 0.55 13.10 -11.52
CA ARG A 2 -0.43 13.34 -12.62
C ARG A 2 0.17 14.00 -13.88
N ALA A 3 1.49 14.18 -13.95
CA ALA A 3 2.18 14.67 -15.15
C ALA A 3 3.19 13.61 -15.61
N PRO A 4 3.38 13.38 -16.92
CA PRO A 4 2.76 14.06 -18.07
C PRO A 4 1.42 13.44 -18.54
N LEU A 5 0.94 12.37 -17.90
CA LEU A 5 -0.27 11.62 -18.29
C LEU A 5 -1.40 11.80 -17.25
N PRO A 6 -2.13 12.93 -17.24
CA PRO A 6 -3.15 13.22 -16.22
C PRO A 6 -4.36 12.27 -16.26
N GLN A 7 -4.60 11.61 -17.38
CA GLN A 7 -5.68 10.64 -17.58
C GLN A 7 -5.31 9.21 -17.14
N ALA A 8 -4.03 8.91 -16.91
CA ALA A 8 -3.60 7.57 -16.58
C ALA A 8 -3.80 7.27 -15.08
N ALA A 9 -4.50 6.17 -14.77
CA ALA A 9 -4.56 5.64 -13.42
C ALA A 9 -3.22 4.95 -13.10
N LEU A 10 -2.44 5.54 -12.20
CA LEU A 10 -1.14 5.01 -11.78
C LEU A 10 -1.27 4.19 -10.50
N VAL A 11 -0.54 3.08 -10.45
CA VAL A 11 -0.42 2.19 -9.29
C VAL A 11 1.07 2.02 -8.98
N PRO A 12 1.67 2.83 -8.08
CA PRO A 12 3.04 2.62 -7.64
C PRO A 12 3.21 1.26 -6.97
N VAL A 13 4.32 0.61 -7.30
CA VAL A 13 4.73 -0.69 -6.76
C VAL A 13 6.19 -0.62 -6.35
N GLY A 14 6.54 -1.24 -5.22
CA GLY A 14 7.89 -1.20 -4.66
C GLY A 14 8.16 0.05 -3.82
N GLY A 15 8.71 -0.14 -2.61
CA GLY A 15 8.95 0.96 -1.67
C GLY A 15 7.69 1.52 -1.01
N VAL A 16 6.54 0.84 -1.11
CA VAL A 16 5.31 1.23 -0.40
C VAL A 16 5.26 0.52 0.95
N ASP A 17 5.08 1.31 2.00
CA ASP A 17 4.87 0.87 3.39
C ASP A 17 3.65 1.59 4.01
N LEU A 18 3.37 1.31 5.28
CA LEU A 18 2.21 1.90 5.97
C LEU A 18 2.33 3.41 6.16
N ASP A 19 3.54 3.93 6.25
CA ASP A 19 3.80 5.34 6.55
C ASP A 19 3.65 6.21 5.31
N ASN A 20 3.99 5.67 4.12
CA ASN A 20 3.93 6.39 2.86
C ASN A 20 2.70 6.07 1.98
N THR A 21 1.90 5.05 2.34
CA THR A 21 0.72 4.65 1.56
C THR A 21 -0.26 5.80 1.33
N ALA A 22 -0.57 6.57 2.38
CA ALA A 22 -1.52 7.67 2.27
C ALA A 22 -1.00 8.79 1.36
N ASP A 23 0.30 9.05 1.36
CA ASP A 23 0.93 10.09 0.55
C ASP A 23 0.88 9.75 -0.95
N PHE A 24 1.07 8.47 -1.31
CA PHE A 24 0.89 8.03 -2.70
C PHE A 24 -0.54 8.28 -3.19
N ILE A 25 -1.54 7.96 -2.37
CA ILE A 25 -2.94 8.18 -2.71
C ILE A 25 -3.24 9.68 -2.85
N ARG A 26 -2.78 10.52 -1.92
CA ARG A 26 -2.92 11.99 -2.00
C ARG A 26 -2.21 12.58 -3.21
N ALA A 27 -1.07 12.01 -3.59
CA ALA A 27 -0.35 12.39 -4.80
C ALA A 27 -1.10 12.04 -6.10
N GLY A 28 -2.22 11.31 -6.00
CA GLY A 28 -3.10 10.97 -7.12
C GLY A 28 -2.94 9.55 -7.63
N ALA A 29 -2.27 8.65 -6.91
CA ALA A 29 -2.27 7.23 -7.22
C ALA A 29 -3.70 6.66 -7.08
N ALA A 30 -4.08 5.79 -8.01
CA ALA A 30 -5.39 5.13 -7.98
C ALA A 30 -5.43 4.00 -6.95
N ALA A 31 -4.30 3.32 -6.78
CA ALA A 31 -4.07 2.26 -5.80
C ALA A 31 -2.56 2.16 -5.50
N VAL A 32 -2.17 1.34 -4.54
CA VAL A 32 -0.76 1.00 -4.27
C VAL A 32 -0.58 -0.51 -4.32
N GLY A 33 0.55 -0.99 -4.85
CA GLY A 33 0.92 -2.40 -4.76
C GLY A 33 1.94 -2.62 -3.65
N VAL A 34 1.59 -3.52 -2.73
CA VAL A 34 2.40 -3.85 -1.56
C VAL A 34 2.91 -5.29 -1.68
N GLY A 35 4.22 -5.47 -1.58
CA GLY A 35 4.89 -6.77 -1.69
C GLY A 35 5.42 -7.26 -0.34
N SER A 36 6.76 -7.23 -0.19
CA SER A 36 7.47 -7.70 1.01
C SER A 36 7.03 -7.04 2.32
N GLU A 37 6.51 -5.82 2.23
CA GLU A 37 5.95 -5.11 3.37
C GLU A 37 4.66 -5.73 3.89
N LEU A 38 3.86 -6.36 3.03
CA LEU A 38 2.65 -7.08 3.43
C LEU A 38 3.01 -8.49 3.92
N ILE A 39 3.83 -9.21 3.16
CA ILE A 39 4.19 -10.60 3.44
C ILE A 39 5.65 -10.87 3.10
N ASN A 40 6.37 -11.51 4.01
CA ASN A 40 7.77 -11.89 3.81
C ASN A 40 8.07 -13.27 4.40
N GLN A 41 9.30 -13.75 4.19
CA GLN A 41 9.72 -15.06 4.69
C GLN A 41 9.59 -15.21 6.20
N LYS A 42 9.74 -14.14 6.99
CA LYS A 42 9.56 -14.21 8.46
C LYS A 42 8.09 -14.45 8.81
N THR A 43 7.16 -13.73 8.17
CA THR A 43 5.71 -13.95 8.35
C THR A 43 5.32 -15.37 7.97
N LEU A 44 5.86 -15.88 6.86
CA LEU A 44 5.60 -17.25 6.39
C LEU A 44 6.19 -18.30 7.34
N ALA A 45 7.43 -18.12 7.78
CA ALA A 45 8.08 -19.04 8.71
C ALA A 45 7.39 -19.08 10.08
N ALA A 46 6.84 -17.94 10.53
CA ALA A 46 6.08 -17.85 11.77
C ALA A 46 4.62 -18.31 11.63
N ALA A 47 4.13 -18.55 10.40
CA ALA A 47 2.72 -18.81 10.10
C ALA A 47 1.76 -17.78 10.76
N ASP A 48 2.18 -16.52 10.84
CA ASP A 48 1.44 -15.44 11.51
C ASP A 48 0.33 -14.87 10.60
N TRP A 49 -0.69 -15.68 10.36
CA TRP A 49 -1.86 -15.28 9.58
C TRP A 49 -2.69 -14.15 10.23
N PRO A 50 -2.85 -14.11 11.58
CA PRO A 50 -3.51 -12.99 12.23
C PRO A 50 -2.74 -11.68 12.01
N GLY A 51 -1.42 -11.67 12.17
CA GLY A 51 -0.59 -10.49 11.95
C GLY A 51 -0.58 -10.04 10.48
N LEU A 52 -0.58 -10.97 9.53
CA LEU A 52 -0.76 -10.67 8.11
C LEU A 52 -2.11 -9.99 7.85
N THR A 53 -3.18 -10.52 8.43
CA THR A 53 -4.53 -9.97 8.28
C THR A 53 -4.62 -8.56 8.85
N GLU A 54 -4.06 -8.35 10.05
CA GLU A 54 -4.05 -7.03 10.69
C GLU A 54 -3.25 -6.02 9.86
N ARG A 55 -2.10 -6.44 9.36
CA ARG A 55 -1.29 -5.60 8.47
C ARG A 55 -2.04 -5.22 7.20
N ALA A 56 -2.74 -6.17 6.57
CA ALA A 56 -3.56 -5.90 5.40
C ALA A 56 -4.67 -4.86 5.71
N ARG A 57 -5.33 -4.97 6.87
CA ARG A 57 -6.32 -3.97 7.32
C ARG A 57 -5.71 -2.59 7.47
N ARG A 58 -4.51 -2.49 8.06
CA ARG A 58 -3.80 -1.21 8.21
C ARG A 58 -3.49 -0.55 6.86
N PHE A 59 -3.12 -1.32 5.84
CA PHE A 59 -2.94 -0.77 4.49
C PHE A 59 -4.24 -0.24 3.91
N VAL A 60 -5.35 -0.96 4.05
CA VAL A 60 -6.67 -0.50 3.60
C VAL A 60 -7.08 0.80 4.32
N ALA A 61 -6.85 0.88 5.63
CA ALA A 61 -7.11 2.09 6.42
C ALA A 61 -6.23 3.26 5.98
N ALA A 62 -4.94 3.03 5.70
CA ALA A 62 -4.04 4.07 5.18
C ALA A 62 -4.47 4.58 3.79
N VAL A 63 -4.95 3.69 2.92
CA VAL A 63 -5.54 4.08 1.63
C VAL A 63 -6.80 4.93 1.84
N ALA A 64 -7.67 4.57 2.77
CA ALA A 64 -8.86 5.35 3.09
C ALA A 64 -8.48 6.76 3.61
N ALA A 65 -7.53 6.86 4.53
CA ALA A 65 -7.04 8.13 5.06
C ALA A 65 -6.32 9.02 4.02
N GLY A 66 -5.82 8.43 2.93
CA GLY A 66 -5.27 9.19 1.80
C GLY A 66 -6.32 9.72 0.82
N ARG A 67 -7.57 9.25 0.90
CA ARG A 67 -8.70 9.69 0.05
C ARG A 67 -9.53 10.80 0.68
N GLU A 68 -9.43 10.98 1.99
CA GLU A 68 -9.95 12.14 2.74
C GLU A 68 -9.11 13.38 2.46
#